data_AF-A0ABD4HJQ8-F1
#
_entry.id   AF-A0ABD4HJQ8-F1
#
_cell.length_a   1.000
_cell.length_b   1.000
_cell.length_c   1.000
_cell.angle_alpha   90.00
_cell.angle_beta   90.00
_cell.angle_gamma   90.00
#
_symmetry.space_group_name_H-M   'P 1'
#
loop_
_entity.id
_entity.type
_entity.pdbx_description
1 polymer ?
#
loop_
_entity_poly.entity_id
_entity_poly.type
_entity_poly.pdbx_seq_one_letter_code
_entity_poly.pdbx_strand_id
1 'polypeptide(L)'
;YGEWQAKDNDTTFEEVASPEITNYTADKEIVDEVTGLTADSKDSEVTVTYKPKMETTTESREVNLTVHYVFSDGSKAADDYVDTVTFTRNATKNLATGVTTYGEWAATNNDTTFDEVNSPAITMYTPDKTSVEEVTSITADSKNIEVTVTYKQNPMASVEMKEVKRVIHYVYEDGTAAVADKVDKVTFTRTVVQDFENDKVTYGDWLPKDNDTTFDAVTSPEIEHYTADKATVEEVTGLTAESKDSEVTVTYTAKTTTTTETKKVKQTIHYVYEDGKEAAPDNVDTVTFTRTVITNEATGNKTYGEWQAKDNDTTFDEAKSPEIKNYTADKVIIEEVTGLTVASKDIEMTVTYKKATKSATESSATSGDSTKADNNKMPTIKTQAKASRSVTTKKTLPQTGEETNSMVLYSGAALAVAAILGIFIKRSSRKTKE
;
A
#
# COMPACT_ATOMS: atom_id res chain seq x y z
N TYR A 1 -24.82 -145.41 20.01
CA TYR A 1 -23.69 -144.47 19.93
C TYR A 1 -23.91 -143.43 21.03
N GLY A 2 -22.92 -143.18 21.88
CA GLY A 2 -23.03 -142.18 22.94
C GLY A 2 -22.95 -140.76 22.36
N GLU A 3 -23.50 -139.79 23.07
CA GLU A 3 -23.35 -138.37 22.71
C GLU A 3 -21.89 -137.94 22.86
N TRP A 4 -21.40 -137.14 21.92
CA TRP A 4 -20.08 -136.55 22.01
C TRP A 4 -20.05 -135.54 23.16
N GLN A 5 -18.99 -135.59 23.97
CA GLN A 5 -18.74 -134.66 25.07
C GLN A 5 -17.38 -134.01 24.85
N ALA A 6 -17.26 -132.71 25.15
CA ALA A 6 -15.98 -132.03 25.13
C ALA A 6 -15.02 -132.71 26.13
N LYS A 7 -13.80 -133.00 25.70
CA LYS A 7 -12.85 -133.82 26.49
C LYS A 7 -12.38 -133.10 27.77
N ASP A 8 -12.40 -131.78 27.75
CA ASP A 8 -12.07 -130.85 28.83
C ASP A 8 -13.31 -130.21 29.48
N ASN A 9 -14.52 -130.59 29.03
CA ASN A 9 -15.80 -129.93 29.35
C ASN A 9 -15.88 -128.46 28.94
N ASP A 10 -14.98 -127.99 28.08
CA ASP A 10 -15.03 -126.63 27.55
C ASP A 10 -15.97 -126.59 26.33
N THR A 11 -16.94 -125.69 26.38
CA THR A 11 -17.93 -125.47 25.31
C THR A 11 -18.05 -124.00 24.96
N THR A 12 -17.04 -123.20 25.30
CA THR A 12 -16.97 -121.78 25.01
C THR A 12 -15.77 -121.47 24.12
N PHE A 13 -15.87 -120.36 23.39
CA PHE A 13 -14.71 -119.61 22.92
C PHE A 13 -14.69 -118.32 23.73
N GLU A 14 -13.67 -118.13 24.55
CA GLU A 14 -13.49 -116.93 25.36
C GLU A 14 -13.42 -115.66 24.49
N GLU A 15 -13.83 -114.54 25.06
CA GLU A 15 -13.64 -113.22 24.46
C GLU A 15 -12.16 -112.97 24.18
N VAL A 16 -11.85 -112.39 23.01
CA VAL A 16 -10.47 -112.06 22.63
C VAL A 16 -10.37 -110.59 22.26
N ALA A 17 -9.54 -109.85 22.99
CA ALA A 17 -9.15 -108.50 22.60
C ALA A 17 -8.29 -108.53 21.33
N SER A 18 -8.65 -107.69 20.36
CA SER A 18 -7.87 -107.49 19.14
C SER A 18 -6.51 -106.91 19.49
N PRO A 19 -5.40 -107.43 18.93
CA PRO A 19 -4.06 -106.89 19.18
C PRO A 19 -3.98 -105.39 18.91
N GLU A 20 -3.35 -104.64 19.81
CA GLU A 20 -3.03 -103.24 19.53
C GLU A 20 -1.94 -103.16 18.46
N ILE A 21 -2.31 -102.66 17.28
CA ILE A 21 -1.36 -102.39 16.20
C ILE A 21 -1.08 -100.88 16.18
N THR A 22 0.17 -100.50 16.43
CA THR A 22 0.61 -99.10 16.40
C THR A 22 0.18 -98.43 15.10
N ASN A 23 -0.43 -97.24 15.19
CA ASN A 23 -0.95 -96.46 14.06
C ASN A 23 -2.12 -97.07 13.28
N TYR A 24 -2.76 -98.11 13.80
CA TYR A 24 -3.99 -98.66 13.27
C TYR A 24 -5.09 -98.71 14.35
N THR A 25 -6.33 -98.74 13.90
CA THR A 25 -7.52 -98.97 14.72
C THR A 25 -8.22 -100.20 14.17
N ALA A 26 -8.51 -101.18 15.02
CA ALA A 26 -9.29 -102.36 14.65
C ALA A 26 -10.76 -101.97 14.38
N ASP A 27 -11.42 -102.61 13.43
CA ASP A 27 -12.86 -102.48 13.23
C ASP A 27 -13.66 -103.13 14.38
N LYS A 28 -13.06 -104.11 15.03
CA LYS A 28 -13.56 -104.77 16.25
C LYS A 28 -12.43 -104.75 17.27
N GLU A 29 -12.58 -103.95 18.33
CA GLU A 29 -11.58 -103.92 19.42
C GLU A 29 -11.61 -105.23 20.23
N ILE A 30 -12.76 -105.90 20.24
CA ILE A 30 -13.01 -107.15 20.96
C ILE A 30 -13.77 -108.09 20.02
N VAL A 31 -13.43 -109.37 20.05
CA VAL A 31 -14.23 -110.46 19.49
C VAL A 31 -14.96 -111.14 20.64
N ASP A 32 -16.28 -111.05 20.64
CA ASP A 32 -17.14 -111.50 21.74
C ASP A 32 -17.02 -113.01 22.00
N GLU A 33 -17.23 -113.39 23.26
CA GLU A 33 -17.31 -114.80 23.70
C GLU A 33 -18.44 -115.55 22.97
N VAL A 34 -18.20 -116.81 22.62
CA VAL A 34 -19.21 -117.72 22.05
C VAL A 34 -19.44 -118.87 23.01
N THR A 35 -20.65 -118.99 23.56
CA THR A 35 -21.00 -120.06 24.51
C THR A 35 -21.90 -121.14 23.91
N GLY A 36 -21.87 -122.35 24.46
CA GLY A 36 -22.85 -123.41 24.14
C GLY A 36 -22.51 -124.22 22.89
N LEU A 37 -21.22 -124.42 22.62
CA LEU A 37 -20.75 -125.21 21.49
C LEU A 37 -21.06 -126.71 21.68
N THR A 38 -21.46 -127.38 20.61
CA THR A 38 -21.68 -128.83 20.57
C THR A 38 -20.78 -129.47 19.52
N ALA A 39 -20.74 -130.80 19.47
CA ALA A 39 -19.95 -131.52 18.46
C ALA A 39 -20.41 -131.26 17.01
N ASP A 40 -21.63 -130.73 16.82
CA ASP A 40 -22.18 -130.35 15.52
C ASP A 40 -22.03 -128.84 15.22
N SER A 41 -21.48 -128.05 16.17
CA SER A 41 -21.13 -126.65 15.92
C SER A 41 -20.17 -126.57 14.74
N LYS A 42 -20.48 -125.70 13.78
CA LYS A 42 -19.58 -125.44 12.67
C LYS A 42 -18.40 -124.60 13.14
N ASP A 43 -17.28 -124.75 12.45
CA ASP A 43 -16.13 -123.85 12.61
C ASP A 43 -16.57 -122.39 12.44
N SER A 44 -16.10 -121.54 13.35
CA SER A 44 -16.35 -120.10 13.33
C SER A 44 -15.06 -119.38 12.96
N GLU A 45 -15.16 -118.43 12.03
CA GLU A 45 -14.05 -117.57 11.64
C GLU A 45 -14.47 -116.10 11.79
N VAL A 46 -13.68 -115.33 12.55
CA VAL A 46 -13.89 -113.90 12.73
C VAL A 46 -12.70 -113.15 12.14
N THR A 47 -12.97 -112.35 11.11
CA THR A 47 -11.96 -111.43 10.56
C THR A 47 -12.03 -110.08 11.24
N VAL A 48 -10.90 -109.65 11.80
CA VAL A 48 -10.67 -108.28 12.29
C VAL A 48 -9.83 -107.54 11.26
N THR A 49 -10.32 -106.38 10.82
CA THR A 49 -9.67 -105.52 9.84
C THR A 49 -9.16 -104.26 10.52
N TYR A 50 -7.92 -103.89 10.24
CA TYR A 50 -7.27 -102.71 10.81
C TYR A 50 -7.25 -101.57 9.79
N LYS A 51 -7.74 -100.39 10.20
CA LYS A 51 -7.68 -99.16 9.41
C LYS A 51 -6.57 -98.24 9.95
N PRO A 52 -5.72 -97.65 9.10
CA PRO A 52 -4.73 -96.69 9.55
C PRO A 52 -5.39 -95.52 10.31
N LYS A 53 -4.79 -95.13 11.43
CA LYS A 53 -5.12 -93.89 12.13
C LYS A 53 -4.71 -92.70 11.27
N MET A 54 -5.56 -91.69 11.22
CA MET A 54 -5.33 -90.44 10.50
C MET A 54 -5.15 -89.31 11.49
N GLU A 55 -4.18 -88.44 11.23
CA GLU A 55 -3.98 -87.20 11.97
C GLU A 55 -4.23 -86.03 11.01
N THR A 56 -5.08 -85.09 11.41
CA THR A 56 -5.41 -83.92 10.57
C THR A 56 -4.96 -82.65 11.27
N THR A 57 -4.19 -81.83 10.56
CA THR A 57 -3.77 -80.50 10.98
C THR A 57 -4.26 -79.46 9.99
N THR A 58 -4.49 -78.24 10.43
CA THR A 58 -4.87 -77.12 9.57
C THR A 58 -3.67 -76.21 9.36
N GLU A 59 -3.37 -75.90 8.10
CA GLU A 59 -2.40 -74.88 7.71
C GLU A 59 -3.13 -73.59 7.37
N SER A 60 -2.49 -72.46 7.64
CA SER A 60 -3.00 -71.14 7.28
C SER A 60 -1.96 -70.35 6.49
N ARG A 61 -2.44 -69.51 5.57
CA ARG A 61 -1.65 -68.53 4.83
C ARG A 61 -2.41 -67.22 4.76
N GLU A 62 -1.66 -66.13 4.78
CA GLU A 62 -2.20 -64.78 4.69
C GLU A 62 -1.60 -64.07 3.49
N VAL A 63 -2.45 -63.32 2.80
CA VAL A 63 -2.04 -62.36 1.77
C VAL A 63 -2.45 -60.99 2.28
N ASN A 64 -1.51 -60.05 2.27
CA ASN A 64 -1.72 -58.71 2.84
C ASN A 64 -1.66 -57.63 1.76
N LEU A 65 -2.55 -56.65 1.85
CA LEU A 65 -2.42 -55.34 1.24
C LEU A 65 -1.90 -54.37 2.31
N THR A 66 -0.88 -53.58 1.97
CA THR A 66 -0.41 -52.47 2.81
C THR A 66 -0.33 -51.21 1.98
N VAL A 67 -1.05 -50.17 2.39
CA VAL A 67 -1.01 -48.84 1.77
C VAL A 67 -0.27 -47.89 2.70
N HIS A 68 0.89 -47.41 2.25
CA HIS A 68 1.70 -46.42 2.94
C HIS A 68 1.30 -45.01 2.49
N TYR A 69 1.11 -44.11 3.44
CA TYR A 69 0.81 -42.70 3.16
C TYR A 69 2.00 -41.82 3.58
N VAL A 70 2.66 -41.19 2.60
CA VAL A 70 3.88 -40.40 2.82
C VAL A 70 3.77 -39.01 2.21
N PHE A 71 4.53 -38.05 2.72
CA PHE A 71 4.76 -36.77 2.06
C PHE A 71 5.87 -36.89 1.01
N SER A 72 6.03 -35.88 0.15
CA SER A 72 7.09 -35.85 -0.88
C SER A 72 8.52 -36.00 -0.34
N ASP A 73 8.77 -35.67 0.93
CA ASP A 73 10.07 -35.84 1.60
C ASP A 73 10.28 -37.26 2.17
N GLY A 74 9.30 -38.16 1.98
CA GLY A 74 9.30 -39.53 2.47
C GLY A 74 8.87 -39.68 3.93
N SER A 75 8.53 -38.59 4.63
CA SER A 75 7.99 -38.67 6.00
C SER A 75 6.55 -39.17 6.01
N LYS A 76 6.12 -39.77 7.12
CA LYS A 76 4.79 -40.36 7.25
C LYS A 76 3.70 -39.27 7.27
N ALA A 77 2.74 -39.38 6.35
CA ALA A 77 1.62 -38.44 6.20
C ALA A 77 0.35 -38.89 6.95
N ALA A 78 0.08 -40.19 6.95
CA ALA A 78 -1.00 -40.81 7.71
C ALA A 78 -0.60 -42.23 8.15
N ASP A 79 -1.41 -42.86 9.01
CA ASP A 79 -1.21 -44.26 9.39
C ASP A 79 -1.46 -45.21 8.22
N ASP A 80 -0.63 -46.25 8.12
CA ASP A 80 -0.74 -47.25 7.05
C ASP A 80 -2.09 -47.98 7.14
N TYR A 81 -2.69 -48.23 5.99
CA TYR A 81 -3.85 -49.11 5.88
C TYR A 81 -3.39 -50.53 5.59
N VAL A 82 -3.88 -51.51 6.37
CA VAL A 82 -3.54 -52.92 6.19
C VAL A 82 -4.83 -53.72 6.08
N ASP A 83 -4.89 -54.59 5.08
CA ASP A 83 -5.98 -55.53 4.87
C ASP A 83 -5.42 -56.94 4.61
N THR A 84 -6.11 -57.97 5.10
CA THR A 84 -5.57 -59.34 5.15
C THR A 84 -6.62 -60.36 4.74
N VAL A 85 -6.34 -61.09 3.66
CA VAL A 85 -7.12 -62.26 3.26
C VAL A 85 -6.44 -63.52 3.77
N THR A 86 -7.20 -64.35 4.49
CA THR A 86 -6.69 -65.59 5.12
C THR A 86 -7.21 -66.83 4.43
N PHE A 87 -6.31 -67.73 4.04
CA PHE A 87 -6.61 -69.03 3.48
C PHE A 87 -6.28 -70.15 4.47
N THR A 88 -7.09 -71.20 4.48
CA THR A 88 -6.84 -72.42 5.26
C THR A 88 -6.92 -73.67 4.40
N ARG A 89 -6.10 -74.68 4.71
CA ARG A 89 -6.24 -76.03 4.13
C ARG A 89 -5.98 -77.09 5.18
N ASN A 90 -6.59 -78.26 5.02
CA ASN A 90 -6.31 -79.41 5.86
C ASN A 90 -5.17 -80.24 5.28
N ALA A 91 -4.23 -80.65 6.12
CA ALA A 91 -3.21 -81.65 5.83
C ALA A 91 -3.54 -82.91 6.64
N THR A 92 -3.77 -84.04 5.97
CA THR A 92 -4.09 -85.31 6.61
C THR A 92 -2.94 -86.27 6.45
N LYS A 93 -2.35 -86.70 7.57
CA LYS A 93 -1.25 -87.64 7.64
C LYS A 93 -1.77 -89.02 7.98
N ASN A 94 -1.45 -89.98 7.13
CA ASN A 94 -1.63 -91.39 7.45
C ASN A 94 -0.50 -91.84 8.37
N LEU A 95 -0.81 -92.20 9.61
CA LEU A 95 0.21 -92.55 10.61
C LEU A 95 0.90 -93.89 10.32
N ALA A 96 0.26 -94.78 9.56
CA ALA A 96 0.86 -96.07 9.19
C ALA A 96 1.90 -95.92 8.08
N THR A 97 1.68 -95.05 7.10
CA THR A 97 2.58 -94.87 5.94
C THR A 97 3.47 -93.63 6.03
N GLY A 98 3.13 -92.69 6.89
CA GLY A 98 3.76 -91.37 6.97
C GLY A 98 3.40 -90.41 5.82
N VAL A 99 2.63 -90.83 4.83
CA VAL A 99 2.21 -90.02 3.68
C VAL A 99 1.21 -88.95 4.14
N THR A 100 1.44 -87.70 3.72
CA THR A 100 0.54 -86.57 3.97
C THR A 100 -0.15 -86.18 2.68
N THR A 101 -1.48 -86.05 2.73
CA THR A 101 -2.28 -85.50 1.65
C THR A 101 -2.77 -84.10 2.03
N TYR A 102 -2.73 -83.17 1.09
CA TYR A 102 -3.17 -81.79 1.29
C TYR A 102 -4.52 -81.59 0.60
N GLY A 103 -5.45 -80.97 1.31
CA GLY A 103 -6.68 -80.45 0.72
C GLY A 103 -6.45 -79.16 -0.06
N GLU A 104 -7.50 -78.71 -0.74
CA GLU A 104 -7.53 -77.42 -1.42
C GLU A 104 -7.50 -76.26 -0.41
N TRP A 105 -6.90 -75.14 -0.82
CA TRP A 105 -7.00 -73.90 -0.06
C TRP A 105 -8.41 -73.33 -0.15
N ALA A 106 -8.98 -72.98 1.00
CA ALA A 106 -10.25 -72.28 1.10
C ALA A 106 -10.03 -70.91 1.75
N ALA A 107 -10.57 -69.86 1.13
CA ALA A 107 -10.64 -68.54 1.71
C ALA A 107 -11.55 -68.53 2.94
N THR A 108 -11.09 -67.91 4.02
CA THR A 108 -11.92 -67.69 5.21
C THR A 108 -13.06 -66.75 4.84
N ASN A 109 -14.30 -67.08 5.22
CA ASN A 109 -15.50 -66.31 4.89
C ASN A 109 -15.75 -66.10 3.37
N ASN A 110 -15.12 -66.89 2.49
CA ASN A 110 -15.11 -66.70 1.04
C ASN A 110 -14.55 -65.34 0.58
N ASP A 111 -13.75 -64.68 1.41
CA ASP A 111 -13.11 -63.42 1.07
C ASP A 111 -11.92 -63.66 0.13
N THR A 112 -11.94 -63.03 -1.03
CA THR A 112 -10.89 -63.15 -2.06
C THR A 112 -10.58 -61.80 -2.69
N THR A 113 -10.87 -60.72 -1.97
CA THR A 113 -10.81 -59.35 -2.45
C THR A 113 -10.13 -58.44 -1.44
N PHE A 114 -9.51 -57.36 -1.92
CA PHE A 114 -9.24 -56.18 -1.11
C PHE A 114 -10.13 -55.06 -1.63
N ASP A 115 -10.93 -54.48 -0.75
CA ASP A 115 -11.84 -53.38 -1.10
C ASP A 115 -11.07 -52.12 -1.52
N GLU A 116 -11.73 -51.22 -2.27
CA GLU A 116 -11.16 -49.91 -2.60
C GLU A 116 -10.88 -49.08 -1.34
N VAL A 117 -9.68 -48.50 -1.25
CA VAL A 117 -9.24 -47.71 -0.09
C VAL A 117 -9.11 -46.24 -0.48
N ASN A 118 -9.93 -45.37 0.10
CA ASN A 118 -9.82 -43.93 -0.10
C ASN A 118 -8.62 -43.35 0.66
N SER A 119 -7.84 -42.50 0.01
CA SER A 119 -6.73 -41.81 0.64
C SER A 119 -7.23 -40.75 1.63
N PRO A 120 -6.68 -40.66 2.86
CA PRO A 120 -7.06 -39.64 3.83
C PRO A 120 -7.01 -38.20 3.30
N ALA A 121 -7.95 -37.35 3.70
CA ALA A 121 -7.87 -35.92 3.37
C ALA A 121 -6.88 -35.20 4.31
N ILE A 122 -5.85 -34.56 3.75
CA ILE A 122 -4.87 -33.77 4.51
C ILE A 122 -4.96 -32.31 4.05
N THR A 123 -5.24 -31.40 4.98
CA THR A 123 -5.38 -29.96 4.67
C THR A 123 -4.10 -29.42 4.03
N MET A 124 -4.24 -28.69 2.92
CA MET A 124 -3.13 -28.16 2.10
C MET A 124 -2.34 -29.21 1.31
N TYR A 125 -2.77 -30.48 1.26
CA TYR A 125 -2.11 -31.51 0.45
C TYR A 125 -3.11 -32.23 -0.45
N THR A 126 -2.62 -32.71 -1.59
CA THR A 126 -3.36 -33.56 -2.54
C THR A 126 -2.60 -34.86 -2.73
N PRO A 127 -3.23 -36.04 -2.51
CA PRO A 127 -2.58 -37.31 -2.78
C PRO A 127 -2.43 -37.54 -4.29
N ASP A 128 -1.35 -38.22 -4.69
CA ASP A 128 -1.15 -38.66 -6.08
C ASP A 128 -2.20 -39.69 -6.52
N LYS A 129 -2.77 -40.42 -5.56
CA LYS A 129 -3.87 -41.38 -5.74
C LYS A 129 -5.01 -41.01 -4.79
N THR A 130 -6.16 -40.65 -5.32
CA THR A 130 -7.35 -40.36 -4.51
C THR A 130 -7.88 -41.61 -3.80
N SER A 131 -7.71 -42.77 -4.44
CA SER A 131 -7.98 -44.08 -3.88
C SER A 131 -7.01 -45.13 -4.45
N VAL A 132 -6.87 -46.23 -3.72
CA VAL A 132 -6.23 -47.47 -4.18
C VAL A 132 -7.36 -48.40 -4.62
N GLU A 133 -7.35 -48.78 -5.89
CA GLU A 133 -8.40 -49.59 -6.52
C GLU A 133 -8.56 -50.98 -5.87
N GLU A 134 -9.78 -51.53 -5.97
CA GLU A 134 -10.12 -52.89 -5.53
C GLU A 134 -9.24 -53.94 -6.22
N VAL A 135 -8.82 -54.96 -5.47
CA VAL A 135 -8.10 -56.12 -5.99
C VAL A 135 -8.98 -57.35 -5.85
N THR A 136 -9.22 -58.07 -6.94
CA THR A 136 -10.07 -59.26 -6.94
C THR A 136 -9.29 -60.54 -7.28
N SER A 137 -9.92 -61.69 -7.05
CA SER A 137 -9.37 -63.02 -7.39
C SER A 137 -8.07 -63.36 -6.65
N ILE A 138 -7.97 -62.97 -5.38
CA ILE A 138 -6.84 -63.30 -4.52
C ILE A 138 -6.86 -64.80 -4.20
N THR A 139 -5.69 -65.44 -4.26
CA THR A 139 -5.50 -66.87 -3.97
C THR A 139 -4.44 -67.05 -2.89
N ALA A 140 -4.34 -68.25 -2.30
CA ALA A 140 -3.34 -68.57 -1.28
C ALA A 140 -1.87 -68.51 -1.75
N ASP A 141 -1.64 -68.39 -3.07
CA ASP A 141 -0.31 -68.22 -3.67
C ASP A 141 -0.07 -66.77 -4.17
N SER A 142 -1.06 -65.88 -4.01
CA SER A 142 -0.90 -64.46 -4.30
C SER A 142 0.18 -63.84 -3.40
N LYS A 143 0.95 -62.92 -3.96
CA LYS A 143 1.94 -62.16 -3.19
C LYS A 143 1.25 -61.03 -2.42
N ASN A 144 1.88 -60.60 -1.32
CA ASN A 144 1.49 -59.36 -0.66
C ASN A 144 1.63 -58.17 -1.63
N ILE A 145 0.76 -57.18 -1.44
CA ILE A 145 0.69 -55.97 -2.25
C ILE A 145 1.07 -54.79 -1.36
N GLU A 146 2.04 -54.00 -1.81
CA GLU A 146 2.43 -52.75 -1.16
C GLU A 146 2.15 -51.58 -2.13
N VAL A 147 1.41 -50.58 -1.66
CA VAL A 147 1.09 -49.36 -2.41
C VAL A 147 1.57 -48.15 -1.62
N THR A 148 2.23 -47.21 -2.28
CA THR A 148 2.57 -45.92 -1.66
C THR A 148 1.75 -44.80 -2.27
N VAL A 149 1.04 -44.06 -1.43
CA VAL A 149 0.34 -42.82 -1.75
C VAL A 149 1.19 -41.66 -1.25
N THR A 150 1.53 -40.76 -2.16
CA THR A 150 2.36 -39.60 -1.87
C THR A 150 1.52 -38.33 -1.87
N TYR A 151 1.57 -37.58 -0.77
CA TYR A 151 0.88 -36.29 -0.61
C TYR A 151 1.74 -35.14 -1.06
N LYS A 152 1.22 -34.37 -2.01
CA LYS A 152 1.85 -33.16 -2.54
C LYS A 152 1.23 -31.93 -1.91
N GLN A 153 2.07 -31.02 -1.41
CA GLN A 153 1.60 -29.76 -0.86
C GLN A 153 1.01 -28.89 -1.98
N ASN A 154 -0.18 -28.36 -1.74
CA ASN A 154 -0.89 -27.50 -2.69
C ASN A 154 -0.15 -26.17 -2.85
N PRO A 155 -0.11 -25.58 -4.06
CA PRO A 155 0.44 -24.25 -4.24
C PRO A 155 -0.23 -23.23 -3.34
N MET A 156 0.56 -22.32 -2.77
CA MET A 156 0.05 -21.24 -1.94
C MET A 156 0.07 -19.93 -2.71
N ALA A 157 -1.07 -19.23 -2.70
CA ALA A 157 -1.18 -17.88 -3.26
C ALA A 157 -1.14 -16.84 -2.14
N SER A 158 -0.41 -15.76 -2.38
CA SER A 158 -0.39 -14.56 -1.54
C SER A 158 -0.53 -13.32 -2.42
N VAL A 159 -0.84 -12.18 -1.81
CA VAL A 159 -0.99 -10.90 -2.52
C VAL A 159 0.07 -9.93 -2.01
N GLU A 160 0.86 -9.39 -2.92
CA GLU A 160 1.75 -8.27 -2.65
C GLU A 160 1.08 -6.95 -3.02
N MET A 161 1.47 -5.88 -2.33
CA MET A 161 0.93 -4.54 -2.53
C MET A 161 2.07 -3.53 -2.74
N LYS A 162 1.87 -2.61 -3.67
CA LYS A 162 2.70 -1.41 -3.87
C LYS A 162 1.81 -0.18 -3.87
N GLU A 163 2.36 0.93 -3.40
CA GLU A 163 1.65 2.21 -3.33
C GLU A 163 2.46 3.26 -4.07
N VAL A 164 1.76 4.09 -4.84
CA VAL A 164 2.31 5.31 -5.43
C VAL A 164 1.56 6.47 -4.81
N LYS A 165 2.30 7.46 -4.32
CA LYS A 165 1.74 8.60 -3.59
C LYS A 165 1.99 9.92 -4.33
N ARG A 166 1.04 10.83 -4.17
CA ARG A 166 1.22 12.24 -4.49
C ARG A 166 0.98 13.07 -3.24
N VAL A 167 1.93 13.94 -2.89
CA VAL A 167 1.77 14.91 -1.82
C VAL A 167 1.66 16.31 -2.41
N ILE A 168 0.64 17.05 -2.05
CA ILE A 168 0.45 18.45 -2.43
C ILE A 168 0.70 19.30 -1.19
N HIS A 169 1.78 20.07 -1.23
CA HIS A 169 2.16 21.02 -0.21
C HIS A 169 1.52 22.38 -0.48
N TYR A 170 0.93 22.98 0.55
CA TYR A 170 0.35 24.32 0.47
C TYR A 170 1.14 25.27 1.36
N VAL A 171 1.87 26.21 0.77
CA VAL A 171 2.81 27.07 1.49
C VAL A 171 2.60 28.55 1.17
N TYR A 172 2.99 29.43 2.08
CA TYR A 172 3.15 30.85 1.79
C TYR A 172 4.48 31.12 1.06
N GLU A 173 4.69 32.34 0.57
CA GLU A 173 5.93 32.73 -0.12
C GLU A 173 7.21 32.58 0.72
N ASP A 174 7.09 32.58 2.05
CA ASP A 174 8.20 32.35 2.98
C ASP A 174 8.49 30.85 3.23
N GLY A 175 7.72 29.96 2.60
CA GLY A 175 7.86 28.50 2.72
C GLY A 175 7.16 27.90 3.95
N THR A 176 6.51 28.71 4.79
CA THR A 176 5.71 28.19 5.91
C THR A 176 4.42 27.55 5.41
N ALA A 177 3.94 26.54 6.12
CA ALA A 177 2.70 25.84 5.76
C ALA A 177 1.50 26.78 5.86
N ALA A 178 0.74 26.90 4.78
CA ALA A 178 -0.48 27.69 4.72
C ALA A 178 -1.69 26.88 5.21
N VAL A 179 -1.78 25.62 4.78
CA VAL A 179 -2.76 24.63 5.24
C VAL A 179 -2.11 23.23 5.24
N ALA A 180 -2.82 22.22 5.74
CA ALA A 180 -2.31 20.85 5.76
C ALA A 180 -2.13 20.28 4.35
N ASP A 181 -1.08 19.46 4.18
CA ASP A 181 -0.81 18.79 2.92
C ASP A 181 -1.94 17.83 2.52
N LYS A 182 -2.19 17.73 1.22
CA LYS A 182 -3.11 16.76 0.65
C LYS A 182 -2.32 15.57 0.11
N VAL A 183 -2.66 14.37 0.57
CA VAL A 183 -2.04 13.13 0.10
C VAL A 183 -3.05 12.32 -0.70
N ASP A 184 -2.66 11.91 -1.89
CA ASP A 184 -3.37 10.96 -2.74
C ASP A 184 -2.53 9.69 -2.90
N LYS A 185 -3.21 8.56 -3.12
CA LYS A 185 -2.57 7.25 -3.15
C LYS A 185 -3.31 6.33 -4.10
N VAL A 186 -2.55 5.72 -5.00
CA VAL A 186 -3.00 4.60 -5.83
C VAL A 186 -2.32 3.33 -5.34
N THR A 187 -3.07 2.25 -5.24
CA THR A 187 -2.57 0.94 -4.78
C THR A 187 -2.56 -0.06 -5.92
N PHE A 188 -1.44 -0.73 -6.10
CA PHE A 188 -1.30 -1.85 -7.04
C PHE A 188 -1.15 -3.15 -6.26
N THR A 189 -1.73 -4.22 -6.79
CA THR A 189 -1.64 -5.57 -6.21
C THR A 189 -1.14 -6.56 -7.25
N ARG A 190 -0.39 -7.57 -6.82
CA ARG A 190 -0.06 -8.73 -7.67
C ARG A 190 -0.20 -10.02 -6.88
N THR A 191 -0.59 -11.09 -7.56
CA THR A 191 -0.62 -12.43 -6.98
C THR A 191 0.76 -13.05 -7.05
N VAL A 192 1.21 -13.66 -5.95
CA VAL A 192 2.42 -14.47 -5.89
C VAL A 192 2.01 -15.90 -5.58
N VAL A 193 2.35 -16.82 -6.47
CA VAL A 193 2.08 -18.26 -6.28
C VAL A 193 3.39 -18.97 -6.00
N GLN A 194 3.46 -19.63 -4.86
CA GLN A 194 4.56 -20.51 -4.49
C GLN A 194 4.14 -21.96 -4.73
N ASP A 195 4.84 -22.61 -5.64
CA ASP A 195 4.74 -24.03 -5.92
C ASP A 195 5.85 -24.75 -5.13
N PHE A 196 5.46 -25.62 -4.22
CA PHE A 196 6.36 -26.38 -3.34
C PHE A 196 6.90 -27.65 -4.01
N GLU A 197 6.39 -28.05 -5.17
CA GLU A 197 6.86 -29.24 -5.88
C GLU A 197 8.22 -29.01 -6.56
N ASN A 198 8.46 -27.79 -7.01
CA ASN A 198 9.62 -27.40 -7.82
C ASN A 198 10.33 -26.17 -7.26
N ASP A 199 10.01 -25.76 -6.04
CA ASP A 199 10.48 -24.52 -5.39
C ASP A 199 10.29 -23.28 -6.29
N LYS A 200 9.27 -23.27 -7.14
CA LYS A 200 9.03 -22.22 -8.12
C LYS A 200 8.09 -21.16 -7.55
N VAL A 201 8.54 -19.91 -7.62
CA VAL A 201 7.69 -18.75 -7.34
C VAL A 201 7.32 -18.09 -8.67
N THR A 202 6.02 -17.90 -8.89
CA THR A 202 5.50 -17.13 -10.03
C THR A 202 4.84 -15.85 -9.55
N TYR A 203 5.08 -14.77 -10.28
CA TYR A 203 4.51 -13.47 -10.02
C TYR A 203 3.52 -13.14 -11.13
N GLY A 204 2.30 -12.80 -10.75
CA GLY A 204 1.33 -12.20 -11.65
C GLY A 204 1.69 -10.76 -11.99
N ASP A 205 0.96 -10.20 -12.94
CA ASP A 205 1.08 -8.80 -13.31
C ASP A 205 0.58 -7.89 -12.18
N TRP A 206 1.16 -6.70 -12.08
CA TRP A 206 0.64 -5.66 -11.21
C TRP A 206 -0.68 -5.13 -11.77
N LEU A 207 -1.73 -5.23 -10.97
CA LEU A 207 -3.05 -4.72 -11.28
C LEU A 207 -3.40 -3.55 -10.37
N PRO A 208 -3.93 -2.44 -10.90
CA PRO A 208 -4.48 -1.37 -10.08
C PRO A 208 -5.65 -1.88 -9.25
N LYS A 209 -5.65 -1.56 -7.97
CA LYS A 209 -6.80 -1.83 -7.12
C LYS A 209 -7.98 -0.96 -7.59
N ASP A 210 -9.17 -1.56 -7.67
CA ASP A 210 -10.40 -0.88 -8.09
C ASP A 210 -10.33 -0.23 -9.49
N ASN A 211 -9.38 -0.68 -10.33
CA ASN A 211 -9.04 -0.09 -11.63
C ASN A 211 -8.58 1.38 -11.57
N ASP A 212 -8.15 1.84 -10.40
CA ASP A 212 -7.64 3.19 -10.21
C ASP A 212 -6.19 3.31 -10.70
N THR A 213 -5.97 4.23 -11.64
CA THR A 213 -4.65 4.53 -12.23
C THR A 213 -4.40 6.04 -12.29
N THR A 214 -5.14 6.81 -11.50
CA THR A 214 -5.12 8.28 -11.58
C THR A 214 -4.87 8.92 -10.23
N PHE A 215 -4.28 10.11 -10.26
CA PHE A 215 -4.46 11.05 -9.18
C PHE A 215 -5.38 12.16 -9.68
N ASP A 216 -6.58 12.24 -9.14
CA ASP A 216 -7.61 13.19 -9.56
C ASP A 216 -7.13 14.66 -9.46
N ALA A 217 -7.75 15.56 -10.22
CA ALA A 217 -7.47 16.99 -10.07
C ALA A 217 -7.88 17.48 -8.67
N VAL A 218 -7.04 18.29 -8.02
CA VAL A 218 -7.28 18.82 -6.68
C VAL A 218 -7.36 20.35 -6.76
N THR A 219 -8.52 20.91 -6.42
CA THR A 219 -8.67 22.37 -6.26
C THR A 219 -7.93 22.84 -5.01
N SER A 220 -7.10 23.86 -5.16
CA SER A 220 -6.37 24.45 -4.04
C SER A 220 -7.32 25.16 -3.08
N PRO A 221 -7.16 25.01 -1.77
CA PRO A 221 -8.00 25.69 -0.78
C PRO A 221 -8.01 27.21 -0.97
N GLU A 222 -9.16 27.84 -0.75
CA GLU A 222 -9.24 29.30 -0.73
C GLU A 222 -8.74 29.83 0.62
N ILE A 223 -7.80 30.78 0.57
CA ILE A 223 -7.28 31.47 1.76
C ILE A 223 -7.57 32.95 1.61
N GLU A 224 -8.27 33.53 2.60
CA GLU A 224 -8.64 34.94 2.60
C GLU A 224 -7.40 35.84 2.44
N HIS A 225 -7.48 36.86 1.58
CA HIS A 225 -6.38 37.76 1.24
C HIS A 225 -5.17 37.13 0.53
N TYR A 226 -5.23 35.87 0.11
CA TYR A 226 -4.19 35.23 -0.70
C TYR A 226 -4.72 34.73 -2.04
N THR A 227 -3.81 34.52 -2.98
CA THR A 227 -4.04 33.90 -4.28
C THR A 227 -3.05 32.75 -4.45
N ALA A 228 -3.54 31.55 -4.74
CA ALA A 228 -2.69 30.41 -5.07
C ALA A 228 -2.10 30.58 -6.48
N ASP A 229 -0.83 30.23 -6.66
CA ASP A 229 -0.17 30.18 -7.97
C ASP A 229 -0.81 29.11 -8.89
N LYS A 230 -1.32 28.03 -8.29
CA LYS A 230 -2.08 26.96 -8.92
C LYS A 230 -3.46 26.90 -8.29
N ALA A 231 -4.48 27.37 -8.99
CA ALA A 231 -5.87 27.24 -8.54
C ALA A 231 -6.32 25.77 -8.47
N THR A 232 -5.78 24.94 -9.36
CA THR A 232 -5.99 23.49 -9.39
C THR A 232 -4.65 22.80 -9.65
N VAL A 233 -4.39 21.72 -8.93
CA VAL A 233 -3.34 20.75 -9.28
C VAL A 233 -3.97 19.73 -10.22
N GLU A 234 -3.44 19.67 -11.44
CA GLU A 234 -4.01 18.86 -12.52
C GLU A 234 -4.00 17.36 -12.23
N GLU A 235 -4.89 16.65 -12.91
CA GLU A 235 -4.98 15.19 -12.88
C GLU A 235 -3.71 14.54 -13.46
N VAL A 236 -3.28 13.43 -12.85
CA VAL A 236 -2.23 12.56 -13.40
C VAL A 236 -2.86 11.23 -13.78
N THR A 237 -2.64 10.77 -15.00
CA THR A 237 -3.21 9.51 -15.52
C THR A 237 -2.13 8.51 -15.90
N GLY A 238 -2.51 7.23 -16.04
CA GLY A 238 -1.62 6.18 -16.51
C GLY A 238 -0.57 5.75 -15.47
N LEU A 239 -0.90 5.86 -14.18
CA LEU A 239 -0.04 5.37 -13.11
C LEU A 239 0.10 3.85 -13.20
N THR A 240 1.34 3.40 -13.03
CA THR A 240 1.70 1.98 -12.89
C THR A 240 2.38 1.73 -11.54
N ALA A 241 2.52 0.47 -11.16
CA ALA A 241 3.22 0.07 -9.94
C ALA A 241 4.71 0.47 -9.88
N GLU A 242 5.30 0.90 -11.00
CA GLU A 242 6.69 1.39 -11.08
C GLU A 242 6.77 2.93 -11.12
N SER A 243 5.63 3.61 -11.06
CA SER A 243 5.60 5.07 -10.93
C SER A 243 6.21 5.48 -9.61
N LYS A 244 6.98 6.57 -9.61
CA LYS A 244 7.56 7.12 -8.40
C LYS A 244 6.53 7.98 -7.67
N ASP A 245 6.70 8.09 -6.36
CA ASP A 245 6.01 9.10 -5.58
C ASP A 245 6.34 10.50 -6.14
N SER A 246 5.37 11.39 -6.06
CA SER A 246 5.46 12.76 -6.60
C SER A 246 5.04 13.79 -5.55
N GLU A 247 5.61 14.98 -5.69
CA GLU A 247 5.29 16.12 -4.81
C GLU A 247 4.96 17.34 -5.68
N VAL A 248 3.97 18.10 -5.24
CA VAL A 248 3.55 19.36 -5.89
C VAL A 248 3.46 20.43 -4.81
N THR A 249 4.07 21.59 -5.05
CA THR A 249 3.93 22.75 -4.16
C THR A 249 3.00 23.78 -4.78
N VAL A 250 2.01 24.21 -4.01
CA VAL A 250 1.13 25.36 -4.28
C VAL A 250 1.55 26.49 -3.35
N THR A 251 1.90 27.63 -3.94
CA THR A 251 2.37 28.81 -3.22
C THR A 251 1.28 29.88 -3.20
N TYR A 252 0.99 30.41 -2.00
CA TYR A 252 0.03 31.48 -1.79
C TYR A 252 0.73 32.83 -1.68
N THR A 253 0.40 33.73 -2.61
CA THR A 253 0.87 35.13 -2.60
C THR A 253 -0.23 36.03 -2.05
N ALA A 254 0.14 36.94 -1.15
CA ALA A 254 -0.80 37.91 -0.59
C ALA A 254 -1.36 38.83 -1.68
N LYS A 255 -2.67 39.02 -1.69
CA LYS A 255 -3.36 39.98 -2.53
C LYS A 255 -2.93 41.39 -2.16
N THR A 256 -2.92 42.29 -3.15
CA THR A 256 -2.59 43.69 -2.96
C THR A 256 -3.66 44.58 -3.55
N THR A 257 -4.07 45.61 -2.81
CA THR A 257 -4.94 46.66 -3.30
C THR A 257 -4.14 47.96 -3.49
N THR A 258 -4.39 48.64 -4.61
CA THR A 258 -3.74 49.90 -4.95
C THR A 258 -4.72 51.05 -4.82
N THR A 259 -4.35 52.06 -4.03
CA THR A 259 -5.10 53.32 -3.90
C THR A 259 -4.22 54.52 -4.21
N THR A 260 -4.83 55.68 -4.42
CA THR A 260 -4.12 56.94 -4.69
C THR A 260 -4.37 57.92 -3.57
N GLU A 261 -3.31 58.39 -2.92
CA GLU A 261 -3.38 59.51 -1.99
C GLU A 261 -3.18 60.82 -2.76
N THR A 262 -3.86 61.87 -2.31
CA THR A 262 -3.80 63.20 -2.91
C THR A 262 -3.54 64.23 -1.83
N LYS A 263 -2.61 65.14 -2.09
CA LYS A 263 -2.37 66.34 -1.29
C LYS A 263 -2.47 67.56 -2.19
N LYS A 264 -2.97 68.66 -1.63
CA LYS A 264 -3.13 69.93 -2.34
C LYS A 264 -2.39 70.99 -1.57
N VAL A 265 -1.68 71.84 -2.28
CA VAL A 265 -1.08 73.07 -1.77
C VAL A 265 -1.82 74.21 -2.46
N LYS A 266 -2.32 75.16 -1.69
CA LYS A 266 -3.14 76.26 -2.20
C LYS A 266 -2.47 77.60 -2.02
N GLN A 267 -2.66 78.48 -3.00
CA GLN A 267 -2.48 79.90 -2.82
C GLN A 267 -3.86 80.55 -2.74
N THR A 268 -4.08 81.43 -1.77
CA THR A 268 -5.30 82.23 -1.64
C THR A 268 -4.95 83.70 -1.54
N ILE A 269 -5.46 84.49 -2.48
CA ILE A 269 -5.26 85.94 -2.57
C ILE A 269 -6.56 86.62 -2.17
N HIS A 270 -6.55 87.26 -1.01
CA HIS A 270 -7.66 88.04 -0.49
C HIS A 270 -7.61 89.47 -1.01
N TYR A 271 -8.69 89.93 -1.63
CA TYR A 271 -8.80 91.30 -2.11
C TYR A 271 -9.72 92.09 -1.18
N VAL A 272 -9.17 93.05 -0.44
CA VAL A 272 -9.92 93.83 0.56
C VAL A 272 -9.72 95.33 0.38
N TYR A 273 -10.68 96.13 0.82
CA TYR A 273 -10.50 97.57 0.97
C TYR A 273 -9.71 97.90 2.25
N GLU A 274 -9.25 99.14 2.42
CA GLU A 274 -8.58 99.58 3.66
C GLU A 274 -9.45 99.43 4.92
N ASP A 275 -10.79 99.35 4.78
CA ASP A 275 -11.72 99.09 5.89
C ASP A 275 -11.89 97.59 6.21
N GLY A 276 -11.15 96.72 5.52
CA GLY A 276 -11.17 95.27 5.70
C GLY A 276 -12.33 94.54 5.02
N LYS A 277 -13.22 95.25 4.30
CA LYS A 277 -14.29 94.59 3.54
C LYS A 277 -13.76 94.00 2.25
N GLU A 278 -14.40 92.92 1.80
CA GLU A 278 -14.13 92.29 0.52
C GLU A 278 -14.27 93.31 -0.63
N ALA A 279 -13.22 93.43 -1.42
CA ALA A 279 -13.15 94.30 -2.59
C ALA A 279 -13.40 93.53 -3.89
N ALA A 280 -12.95 92.27 -3.94
CA ALA A 280 -13.23 91.32 -5.00
C ALA A 280 -13.18 89.88 -4.42
N PRO A 281 -13.78 88.89 -5.11
CA PRO A 281 -13.68 87.49 -4.69
C PRO A 281 -12.22 87.02 -4.64
N ASP A 282 -11.91 86.16 -3.68
CA ASP A 282 -10.58 85.56 -3.53
C ASP A 282 -10.13 84.84 -4.82
N ASN A 283 -8.85 84.97 -5.17
CA ASN A 283 -8.23 84.12 -6.19
C ASN A 283 -7.58 82.92 -5.51
N VAL A 284 -7.95 81.70 -5.92
CA VAL A 284 -7.40 80.46 -5.36
C VAL A 284 -6.71 79.66 -6.46
N ASP A 285 -5.41 79.48 -6.31
CA ASP A 285 -4.62 78.57 -7.15
C ASP A 285 -4.27 77.30 -6.36
N THR A 286 -4.19 76.15 -7.03
CA THR A 286 -4.05 74.84 -6.37
C THR A 286 -3.16 73.89 -7.15
N VAL A 287 -1.98 73.62 -6.58
CA VAL A 287 -1.11 72.53 -7.03
C VAL A 287 -1.51 71.23 -6.35
N THR A 288 -1.64 70.16 -7.13
CA THR A 288 -2.04 68.84 -6.63
C THR A 288 -0.89 67.85 -6.77
N PHE A 289 -0.54 67.19 -5.66
CA PHE A 289 0.41 66.07 -5.64
C PHE A 289 -0.36 64.77 -5.40
N THR A 290 0.05 63.70 -6.09
CA THR A 290 -0.49 62.36 -5.89
C THR A 290 0.62 61.35 -5.61
N ARG A 291 0.30 60.27 -4.89
CA ARG A 291 1.18 59.10 -4.78
C ARG A 291 0.37 57.81 -4.75
N THR A 292 0.97 56.74 -5.24
CA THR A 292 0.40 55.39 -5.16
C THR A 292 0.62 54.78 -3.78
N VAL A 293 -0.39 54.09 -3.25
CA VAL A 293 -0.31 53.32 -2.01
C VAL A 293 -0.73 51.89 -2.29
N ILE A 294 0.22 50.96 -2.20
CA ILE A 294 -0.02 49.53 -2.33
C ILE A 294 -0.19 48.96 -0.92
N THR A 295 -1.34 48.35 -0.66
CA THR A 295 -1.65 47.71 0.62
C THR A 295 -1.63 46.20 0.43
N ASN A 296 -0.79 45.50 1.20
CA ASN A 296 -0.84 44.05 1.32
C ASN A 296 -2.09 43.68 2.15
N GLU A 297 -3.02 42.94 1.56
CA GLU A 297 -4.32 42.66 2.19
C GLU A 297 -4.21 41.70 3.38
N ALA A 298 -3.21 40.82 3.40
CA ALA A 298 -3.03 39.84 4.47
C ALA A 298 -2.42 40.44 5.75
N THR A 299 -1.54 41.43 5.60
CA THR A 299 -0.81 42.04 6.74
C THR A 299 -1.26 43.47 7.06
N GLY A 300 -1.97 44.12 6.12
CA GLY A 300 -2.29 45.55 6.19
C GLY A 300 -1.09 46.47 5.93
N ASN A 301 0.11 45.93 5.66
CA ASN A 301 1.31 46.72 5.42
C ASN A 301 1.17 47.55 4.14
N LYS A 302 1.58 48.82 4.21
CA LYS A 302 1.50 49.78 3.11
C LYS A 302 2.87 50.13 2.57
N THR A 303 3.01 50.05 1.27
CA THR A 303 4.16 50.57 0.52
C THR A 303 3.73 51.83 -0.20
N TYR A 304 4.44 52.92 0.05
CA TYR A 304 4.15 54.23 -0.52
C TYR A 304 5.08 54.49 -1.70
N GLY A 305 4.50 54.86 -2.83
CA GLY A 305 5.24 55.42 -3.96
C GLY A 305 5.70 56.85 -3.70
N GLU A 306 6.53 57.35 -4.62
CA GLU A 306 6.98 58.74 -4.62
C GLU A 306 5.81 59.70 -4.92
N TRP A 307 5.88 60.90 -4.35
CA TRP A 307 4.95 61.97 -4.70
C TRP A 307 5.24 62.50 -6.10
N GLN A 308 4.19 62.69 -6.89
CA GLN A 308 4.25 63.27 -8.21
C GLN A 308 3.31 64.46 -8.29
N ALA A 309 3.81 65.56 -8.87
CA ALA A 309 2.99 66.69 -9.24
C ALA A 309 2.03 66.27 -10.37
N LYS A 310 0.75 66.58 -10.21
CA LYS A 310 -0.23 66.37 -11.28
C LYS A 310 0.16 67.28 -12.45
N ASP A 311 0.16 66.73 -13.66
CA ASP A 311 0.51 67.45 -14.89
C ASP A 311 1.92 68.10 -14.87
N ASN A 312 2.79 67.65 -13.96
CA ASN A 312 4.09 68.26 -13.63
C ASN A 312 4.01 69.72 -13.17
N ASP A 313 2.84 70.15 -12.71
CA ASP A 313 2.62 71.48 -12.16
C ASP A 313 3.26 71.59 -10.77
N THR A 314 4.20 72.54 -10.63
CA THR A 314 4.90 72.82 -9.37
C THR A 314 4.94 74.32 -9.10
N THR A 315 3.99 75.06 -9.67
CA THR A 315 3.97 76.51 -9.68
C THR A 315 2.61 77.06 -9.26
N PHE A 316 2.59 78.21 -8.58
CA PHE A 316 1.40 79.05 -8.58
C PHE A 316 1.59 80.12 -9.64
N ASP A 317 0.63 80.23 -10.54
CA ASP A 317 0.70 81.13 -11.69
C ASP A 317 0.68 82.60 -11.23
N GLU A 318 1.26 83.48 -12.05
CA GLU A 318 1.15 84.93 -11.84
C GLU A 318 -0.33 85.37 -11.87
N ALA A 319 -0.75 86.13 -10.85
CA ALA A 319 -2.12 86.64 -10.77
C ALA A 319 -2.15 88.18 -10.82
N LYS A 320 -2.99 88.73 -11.69
CA LYS A 320 -3.23 90.18 -11.76
C LYS A 320 -4.39 90.58 -10.85
N SER A 321 -4.17 91.57 -9.99
CA SER A 321 -5.21 92.09 -9.11
C SER A 321 -6.34 92.74 -9.91
N PRO A 322 -7.62 92.48 -9.57
CA PRO A 322 -8.78 93.08 -10.25
C PRO A 322 -8.74 94.61 -10.32
N GLU A 323 -9.21 95.18 -11.43
CA GLU A 323 -9.31 96.62 -11.57
C GLU A 323 -10.63 97.13 -10.96
N ILE A 324 -10.53 97.88 -9.86
CA ILE A 324 -11.70 98.45 -9.16
C ILE A 324 -11.75 99.96 -9.38
N LYS A 325 -12.87 100.45 -9.92
CA LYS A 325 -13.03 101.87 -10.27
C LYS A 325 -12.83 102.79 -9.05
N ASN A 326 -11.95 103.77 -9.20
CA ASN A 326 -11.52 104.72 -8.15
C ASN A 326 -10.73 104.11 -6.99
N TYR A 327 -10.18 102.92 -7.15
CA TYR A 327 -9.28 102.30 -6.19
C TYR A 327 -7.99 101.84 -6.88
N THR A 328 -6.91 101.76 -6.12
CA THR A 328 -5.61 101.25 -6.57
C THR A 328 -5.18 100.15 -5.61
N ALA A 329 -4.85 98.97 -6.14
CA ALA A 329 -4.32 97.86 -5.37
C ALA A 329 -2.87 98.18 -4.92
N ASP A 330 -2.50 97.81 -3.69
CA ASP A 330 -1.12 97.88 -3.20
C ASP A 330 -0.18 96.96 -3.99
N LYS A 331 -0.70 95.84 -4.48
CA LYS A 331 -0.02 94.89 -5.37
C LYS A 331 -0.85 94.73 -6.64
N VAL A 332 -0.36 95.23 -7.77
CA VAL A 332 -1.06 95.10 -9.07
C VAL A 332 -0.88 93.70 -9.65
N ILE A 333 0.28 93.09 -9.41
CA ILE A 333 0.67 91.76 -9.85
C ILE A 333 1.16 90.98 -8.63
N ILE A 334 0.72 89.73 -8.55
CA ILE A 334 1.22 88.72 -7.62
C ILE A 334 2.10 87.80 -8.44
N GLU A 335 3.40 87.84 -8.16
CA GLU A 335 4.44 87.08 -8.88
C GLU A 335 4.22 85.56 -8.76
N GLU A 336 4.66 84.83 -9.79
CA GLU A 336 4.69 83.37 -9.83
C GLU A 336 5.49 82.77 -8.66
N VAL A 337 5.00 81.68 -8.07
CA VAL A 337 5.73 80.91 -7.05
C VAL A 337 6.18 79.59 -7.66
N THR A 338 7.49 79.32 -7.71
CA THR A 338 8.03 78.10 -8.33
C THR A 338 8.63 77.11 -7.33
N GLY A 339 8.81 75.86 -7.76
CA GLY A 339 9.50 74.83 -6.97
C GLY A 339 8.66 74.30 -5.81
N LEU A 340 7.33 74.31 -5.94
CA LEU A 340 6.43 73.76 -4.94
C LEU A 340 6.65 72.26 -4.81
N THR A 341 6.66 71.79 -3.56
CA THR A 341 6.74 70.39 -3.21
C THR A 341 5.51 70.00 -2.41
N VAL A 342 5.30 68.71 -2.21
CA VAL A 342 4.22 68.22 -1.34
C VAL A 342 4.34 68.70 0.13
N ALA A 343 5.51 69.18 0.56
CA ALA A 343 5.74 69.73 1.88
C ALA A 343 5.52 71.26 1.95
N SER A 344 5.31 71.91 0.80
CA SER A 344 4.94 73.33 0.77
C SER A 344 3.66 73.56 1.55
N LYS A 345 3.66 74.62 2.36
CA LYS A 345 2.45 75.06 3.08
C LYS A 345 1.57 75.88 2.15
N ASP A 346 0.29 75.94 2.47
CA ASP A 346 -0.62 76.88 1.84
C ASP A 346 -0.14 78.32 2.05
N ILE A 347 -0.33 79.15 1.03
CA ILE A 347 0.07 80.55 0.99
C ILE A 347 -1.20 81.39 1.01
N GLU A 348 -1.37 82.18 2.07
CA GLU A 348 -2.41 83.22 2.13
C GLU A 348 -1.77 84.60 1.99
N MET A 349 -2.38 85.45 1.18
CA MET A 349 -1.92 86.81 0.97
C MET A 349 -3.08 87.78 0.82
N THR A 350 -2.84 89.04 1.16
CA THR A 350 -3.85 90.10 1.07
C THR A 350 -3.37 91.23 0.17
N VAL A 351 -4.25 91.63 -0.73
CA VAL A 351 -4.16 92.81 -1.59
C VAL A 351 -5.16 93.84 -1.07
N THR A 352 -4.67 95.02 -0.73
CA THR A 352 -5.47 96.10 -0.16
C THR A 352 -5.72 97.19 -1.20
N TYR A 353 -6.99 97.55 -1.40
CA TYR A 353 -7.43 98.59 -2.32
C TYR A 353 -7.58 99.92 -1.60
N LYS A 354 -6.78 100.90 -2.03
CA LYS A 354 -6.81 102.28 -1.53
C LYS A 354 -7.60 103.17 -2.47
N LYS A 355 -8.43 104.05 -1.92
CA LYS A 355 -9.19 104.99 -2.74
C LYS A 355 -8.24 105.90 -3.51
N ALA A 356 -8.33 105.88 -4.83
CA ALA A 356 -7.49 106.69 -5.70
C ALA A 356 -7.74 108.18 -5.37
N THR A 357 -6.70 108.86 -4.88
CA THR A 357 -6.72 110.32 -4.79
C THR A 357 -6.74 110.86 -6.21
N LYS A 358 -7.80 111.58 -6.59
CA LYS A 358 -7.90 112.25 -7.90
C LYS A 358 -6.67 113.13 -8.11
N SER A 359 -5.71 112.66 -8.89
CA SER A 359 -4.78 113.53 -9.60
C SER A 359 -5.33 113.69 -11.00
N ALA A 360 -5.88 114.88 -11.26
CA ALA A 360 -6.23 115.31 -12.60
C ALA A 360 -4.96 115.34 -13.47
N THR A 361 -5.04 114.87 -14.71
CA THR A 361 -5.04 115.72 -15.93
C THR A 361 -5.03 114.82 -17.17
N GLU A 362 -5.99 115.04 -18.07
CA GLU A 362 -6.04 114.51 -19.43
C GLU A 362 -5.03 115.21 -20.35
N SER A 363 -4.49 114.49 -21.35
CA SER A 363 -4.52 114.87 -22.79
C SER A 363 -3.22 114.58 -23.58
N SER A 364 -3.46 113.94 -24.74
CA SER A 364 -2.78 114.09 -26.05
C SER A 364 -1.52 113.29 -26.43
N ALA A 365 -1.78 112.25 -27.24
CA ALA A 365 -1.36 112.05 -28.64
C ALA A 365 0.09 111.62 -29.06
N THR A 366 0.06 110.54 -29.88
CA THR A 366 0.86 110.22 -31.11
C THR A 366 2.23 109.52 -31.03
N SER A 367 2.26 108.33 -31.68
CA SER A 367 3.23 107.73 -32.61
C SER A 367 4.76 107.94 -32.45
N GLY A 368 5.51 106.83 -32.55
CA GLY A 368 6.93 106.87 -32.93
C GLY A 368 7.72 105.59 -32.64
N ASP A 369 8.24 104.99 -33.71
CA ASP A 369 9.04 103.76 -33.81
C ASP A 369 10.53 103.91 -33.37
N SER A 370 11.14 102.75 -33.08
CA SER A 370 12.56 102.36 -33.20
C SER A 370 13.60 102.60 -32.06
N THR A 371 14.12 101.46 -31.58
CA THR A 371 15.54 101.09 -31.30
C THR A 371 16.34 101.51 -30.03
N LYS A 372 16.60 100.48 -29.21
CA LYS A 372 17.91 99.89 -28.75
C LYS A 372 18.76 100.55 -27.63
N ALA A 373 19.20 99.65 -26.71
CA ALA A 373 20.39 99.66 -25.82
C ALA A 373 20.35 100.59 -24.58
N ASP A 374 20.90 100.30 -23.38
CA ASP A 374 21.71 99.21 -22.82
C ASP A 374 21.85 99.40 -21.28
N ASN A 375 22.26 98.33 -20.56
CA ASN A 375 23.00 98.28 -19.27
C ASN A 375 22.41 98.71 -17.92
N ASN A 376 22.14 97.73 -17.04
CA ASN A 376 22.97 97.37 -15.86
C ASN A 376 22.24 96.31 -14.99
N LYS A 377 22.69 95.05 -14.93
CA LYS A 377 23.78 94.47 -14.10
C LYS A 377 23.29 93.90 -12.75
N MET A 378 22.98 92.59 -12.76
CA MET A 378 23.43 91.48 -11.88
C MET A 378 23.35 91.60 -10.33
N PRO A 379 23.08 90.50 -9.60
CA PRO A 379 24.01 89.36 -9.58
C PRO A 379 23.38 87.96 -9.70
N THR A 380 24.12 87.12 -10.42
CA THR A 380 23.98 85.68 -10.59
C THR A 380 24.91 84.95 -9.62
N ILE A 381 24.51 83.78 -9.10
CA ILE A 381 25.43 82.71 -8.64
C ILE A 381 24.93 81.38 -9.22
N LYS A 382 25.43 81.01 -10.40
CA LYS A 382 26.40 79.93 -10.70
C LYS A 382 25.82 78.51 -10.71
N THR A 383 25.34 78.14 -11.89
CA THR A 383 25.37 76.79 -12.46
C THR A 383 26.81 76.35 -12.70
N GLN A 384 27.16 75.09 -12.39
CA GLN A 384 28.28 74.40 -13.05
C GLN A 384 27.75 73.19 -13.79
N ALA A 385 28.18 73.09 -15.04
CA ALA A 385 27.76 72.12 -16.01
C ALA A 385 28.72 70.92 -16.08
N LYS A 386 28.18 69.86 -16.69
CA LYS A 386 28.82 68.97 -17.67
C LYS A 386 29.40 67.67 -17.10
N ALA A 387 28.78 66.54 -17.46
CA ALA A 387 29.32 65.64 -18.49
C ALA A 387 28.34 64.48 -18.77
N SER A 388 28.15 64.18 -20.05
CA SER A 388 27.57 62.95 -20.56
C SER A 388 28.62 61.84 -20.52
N ARG A 389 28.28 60.65 -19.99
CA ARG A 389 28.73 59.35 -20.49
C ARG A 389 27.93 58.19 -19.89
N SER A 390 27.70 57.19 -20.74
CA SER A 390 27.12 55.88 -20.45
C SER A 390 28.03 54.99 -19.60
N VAL A 391 27.42 54.09 -18.83
CA VAL A 391 27.68 52.63 -18.73
C VAL A 391 27.15 52.08 -17.38
N THR A 392 26.48 50.94 -17.50
CA THR A 392 25.98 49.94 -16.54
C THR A 392 26.80 49.73 -15.26
N THR A 393 26.15 49.67 -14.09
CA THR A 393 26.59 48.81 -12.96
C THR A 393 25.42 48.35 -12.07
N LYS A 394 25.38 47.02 -11.89
CA LYS A 394 24.70 46.17 -10.89
C LYS A 394 24.28 46.83 -9.56
N LYS A 395 23.04 46.54 -9.17
CA LYS A 395 22.52 46.54 -7.79
C LYS A 395 23.25 45.44 -6.98
N THR A 396 23.88 45.81 -5.88
CA THR A 396 24.31 44.88 -4.81
C THR A 396 23.53 45.23 -3.54
N LEU A 397 22.98 44.21 -2.88
CA LEU A 397 22.45 44.29 -1.51
C LEU A 397 23.56 43.94 -0.50
N PRO A 398 23.46 44.40 0.76
CA PRO A 398 24.41 44.02 1.78
C PRO A 398 24.25 42.56 2.22
N GLN A 399 25.38 41.93 2.47
CA GLN A 399 25.58 40.57 2.95
C GLN A 399 25.82 40.60 4.46
N THR A 400 25.07 39.80 5.22
CA THR A 400 25.37 39.29 6.56
C THR A 400 24.49 38.06 6.75
N GLY A 401 24.91 36.85 7.09
CA GLY A 401 26.20 36.19 7.31
C GLY A 401 25.84 34.71 7.51
N GLU A 402 26.58 33.79 6.90
CA GLU A 402 26.43 32.36 7.13
C GLU A 402 27.01 31.99 8.50
N GLU A 403 26.26 31.22 9.29
CA GLU A 403 26.86 30.18 10.12
C GLU A 403 26.24 28.83 9.73
N THR A 404 27.14 27.94 9.35
CA THR A 404 26.91 26.56 8.95
C THR A 404 26.52 25.70 10.15
N ASN A 405 25.49 24.86 10.00
CA ASN A 405 25.45 23.58 10.71
C ASN A 405 24.79 22.51 9.84
N SER A 406 25.62 21.53 9.47
CA SER A 406 25.26 20.30 8.78
C SER A 406 24.50 19.36 9.70
N MET A 407 23.34 18.83 9.29
CA MET A 407 22.77 17.64 9.90
C MET A 407 22.04 16.76 8.87
N VAL A 408 22.80 15.79 8.37
CA VAL A 408 22.46 14.38 8.17
C VAL A 408 21.05 14.05 7.65
N LEU A 409 20.98 13.68 6.37
CA LEU A 409 19.94 12.82 5.80
C LEU A 409 19.90 11.48 6.57
N TYR A 410 18.78 11.17 7.21
CA TYR A 410 18.42 9.79 7.54
C TYR A 410 17.50 9.25 6.45
N SER A 411 18.08 8.44 5.58
CA SER A 411 17.36 7.41 4.84
C SER A 411 17.07 6.23 5.78
N GLY A 412 15.83 5.76 5.78
CA GLY A 412 15.41 4.54 6.49
C GLY A 412 13.94 4.28 6.17
N ALA A 413 13.61 3.47 5.17
CA ALA A 413 13.56 2.01 5.22
C ALA A 413 12.61 1.49 6.30
N ALA A 414 11.39 1.12 5.89
CA ALA A 414 10.53 0.13 6.54
C ALA A 414 9.36 -0.21 5.60
N LEU A 415 8.88 -1.44 5.43
CA LEU A 415 9.26 -2.76 5.94
C LEU A 415 8.48 -3.75 5.05
N ALA A 416 9.16 -4.53 4.22
CA ALA A 416 8.57 -5.74 3.65
C ALA A 416 8.59 -6.81 4.75
N VAL A 417 7.41 -7.16 5.26
CA VAL A 417 7.25 -8.24 6.24
C VAL A 417 7.33 -9.56 5.49
N ALA A 418 8.54 -10.11 5.38
CA ALA A 418 8.73 -11.53 5.09
C ALA A 418 8.80 -12.27 6.42
N ALA A 419 7.68 -12.89 6.82
CA ALA A 419 7.64 -13.82 7.93
C ALA A 419 8.27 -15.15 7.49
N ILE A 420 9.56 -15.33 7.81
CA ILE A 420 10.20 -16.64 7.83
C ILE A 420 9.84 -17.29 9.16
N LEU A 421 8.95 -18.29 9.15
CA LEU A 421 8.81 -19.22 10.27
C LEU A 421 9.97 -20.23 10.19
N GLY A 422 10.95 -20.05 11.08
CA GLY A 422 12.04 -20.99 11.28
C GLY A 422 11.56 -22.25 12.00
N ILE A 423 11.78 -23.41 11.38
CA ILE A 423 11.78 -24.72 12.03
C ILE A 423 13.17 -24.93 12.65
N PHE A 424 13.27 -24.92 13.98
CA PHE A 424 14.46 -25.36 14.71
C PHE A 424 14.08 -26.57 15.56
N ILE A 425 14.25 -27.78 15.00
CA ILE A 425 14.12 -29.02 15.79
C ILE A 425 15.44 -29.25 16.53
N LYS A 426 15.34 -29.12 17.84
CA LYS A 426 16.36 -29.32 18.87
C LYS A 426 16.80 -30.79 18.93
N ARG A 427 18.02 -31.09 18.48
CA ARG A 427 18.67 -32.40 18.71
C ARG A 427 19.21 -32.45 20.15
N SER A 428 18.48 -33.13 21.04
CA SER A 428 18.91 -33.43 22.40
C SER A 428 20.05 -34.46 22.39
N SER A 429 21.25 -34.08 22.83
CA SER A 429 22.28 -35.03 23.26
C SER A 429 22.09 -35.35 24.74
N ARG A 430 21.71 -36.59 25.05
CA ARG A 430 21.81 -37.15 26.41
C ARG A 430 23.29 -37.42 26.69
N LYS A 431 23.85 -36.74 27.69
CA LYS A 431 25.01 -37.21 28.43
C LYS A 431 24.55 -38.31 29.39
N THR A 432 25.05 -39.52 29.22
CA THR A 432 25.07 -40.52 30.29
C THR A 432 26.35 -40.33 31.09
N LYS A 433 26.20 -40.09 32.39
CA LYS A 433 27.22 -40.24 33.43
C LYS A 433 26.69 -41.34 34.35
N GLU A 434 27.34 -42.49 34.29
CA GLU A 434 27.72 -43.45 35.34
C GLU A 434 28.02 -44.80 34.71
#